data_AF-A0A2N3B9X7-F1
#
_entry.id   AF-A0A2N3B9X7-F1
#
_cell.length_a   1.000
_cell.length_b   1.000
_cell.length_c   1.000
_cell.angle_alpha   90.00
_cell.angle_beta   90.00
_cell.angle_gamma   90.00
#
_symmetry.space_group_name_H-M   'P 1'
#
loop_
_entity.id
_entity.type
_entity.pdbx_description
1 polymer ?
#
loop_
_entity_poly.entity_id
_entity_poly.type
_entity_poly.pdbx_seq_one_letter_code
_entity_poly.pdbx_strand_id
1 'polypeptide(L)'
;MARFLRTIPFPLSYEGVGRDLDGDARRDLISSTLRAHGGIRFHDKIAEDLSKNLDKLNADQCWSTTLKKVNALASASKAGEEREVARFLQKLLHGFGPKQSRNLLQSLGLTRYEIPIDSRITKWLNDFGFPVTLTATALADTGYYEFVLDGIQALCAASDVFPCVLDAAIFASFDGDAWTQENAIY
;
A
#
# COMPACT_ATOMS: atom_id res chain seq x y z
N MET A 1 -2.49 13.89 -6.46
CA MET A 1 -2.76 12.43 -6.45
C MET A 1 -4.23 12.12 -6.66
N ALA A 2 -5.16 12.55 -5.78
CA ALA A 2 -6.60 12.31 -5.94
C ALA A 2 -7.16 12.72 -7.32
N ARG A 3 -6.74 13.87 -7.85
CA ARG A 3 -7.13 14.33 -9.19
C ARG A 3 -6.64 13.43 -10.33
N PHE A 4 -5.49 12.77 -10.18
CA PHE A 4 -4.97 11.83 -11.18
C PHE A 4 -5.78 10.53 -11.21
N LEU A 5 -6.12 10.00 -10.04
CA LEU A 5 -6.91 8.76 -9.92
C LEU A 5 -8.34 8.90 -10.45
N ARG A 6 -8.86 10.13 -10.52
CA ARG A 6 -10.23 10.44 -10.99
C ARG A 6 -10.33 10.77 -12.48
N THR A 7 -9.24 10.73 -13.25
CA THR A 7 -9.31 10.96 -14.70
C THR A 7 -10.10 9.85 -15.39
N ILE A 8 -11.03 10.21 -16.28
CA ILE A 8 -11.87 9.28 -17.04
C ILE A 8 -11.68 9.55 -18.54
N PRO A 9 -11.18 8.59 -19.34
CA PRO A 9 -10.62 7.30 -18.90
C PRO A 9 -9.32 7.49 -18.09
N PHE A 10 -9.00 6.53 -17.22
CA PHE A 10 -7.72 6.54 -16.50
C PHE A 10 -6.57 6.29 -17.47
N PRO A 11 -5.56 7.17 -17.56
CA PRO A 11 -4.57 7.15 -18.63
C PRO A 11 -3.59 5.98 -18.53
N LEU A 12 -3.48 5.33 -17.36
CA LEU A 12 -2.65 4.15 -17.13
C LEU A 12 -3.48 2.90 -16.84
N SER A 13 -4.56 2.69 -17.61
CA SER A 13 -5.39 1.49 -17.48
C SER A 13 -4.60 0.22 -17.79
N TYR A 14 -4.96 -0.90 -17.16
CA TYR A 14 -4.32 -2.20 -17.40
C TYR A 14 -4.35 -2.59 -18.89
N GLU A 15 -5.46 -2.33 -19.59
CA GLU A 15 -5.56 -2.57 -21.02
C GLU A 15 -4.59 -1.71 -21.84
N GLY A 16 -4.39 -0.45 -21.46
CA GLY A 16 -3.50 0.48 -22.14
C GLY A 16 -2.02 0.20 -21.91
N VAL A 17 -1.64 -0.27 -20.72
CA VAL A 17 -0.23 -0.56 -20.37
C VAL A 17 0.15 -2.03 -20.56
N GLY A 18 -0.83 -2.93 -20.62
CA GLY A 18 -0.66 -4.39 -20.64
C GLY A 18 -0.88 -5.07 -21.99
N ARG A 19 -1.47 -4.40 -22.99
CA ARG A 19 -1.57 -4.91 -24.36
C ARG A 19 -0.22 -4.70 -25.07
N ASP A 20 0.57 -5.77 -25.20
CA ASP A 20 1.69 -5.92 -26.14
C ASP A 20 2.85 -4.91 -26.08
N LEU A 21 2.86 -3.98 -25.11
CA LEU A 21 4.01 -3.10 -24.90
C LEU A 21 5.15 -3.89 -24.25
N ASP A 22 6.33 -3.84 -24.87
CA ASP A 22 7.57 -4.24 -24.22
C ASP A 22 7.87 -3.35 -22.99
N GLY A 23 8.78 -3.81 -22.14
CA GLY A 23 9.06 -3.17 -20.85
C GLY A 23 9.58 -1.73 -20.95
N ASP A 24 10.29 -1.37 -22.03
CA ASP A 24 10.83 -0.03 -22.23
C ASP A 24 9.75 0.93 -22.72
N ALA A 25 8.98 0.54 -23.74
CA ALA A 25 7.85 1.33 -24.24
C ALA A 25 6.81 1.58 -23.14
N ARG A 26 6.54 0.58 -22.30
CA ARG A 26 5.66 0.71 -21.14
C ARG A 26 6.20 1.70 -20.11
N ARG A 27 7.50 1.62 -19.77
CA ARG A 27 8.14 2.57 -18.84
C ARG A 27 8.01 4.00 -19.36
N ASP A 28 8.29 4.22 -20.64
CA ASP A 28 8.29 5.56 -21.23
C ASP A 28 6.87 6.15 -21.28
N LEU A 29 5.86 5.33 -21.59
CA LEU A 29 4.44 5.71 -21.51
C LEU A 29 4.03 6.10 -20.08
N ILE A 30 4.39 5.29 -19.08
CA ILE A 30 4.06 5.56 -17.68
C ILE A 30 4.74 6.86 -17.23
N SER A 31 6.05 7.02 -17.47
CA SER A 31 6.78 8.20 -17.03
C SER A 31 6.25 9.47 -17.68
N SER A 32 6.04 9.46 -19.00
CA SER A 32 5.51 10.63 -19.73
C SER A 32 4.10 11.01 -19.25
N THR A 33 3.23 10.05 -18.98
CA THR A 33 1.89 10.28 -18.44
C THR A 33 1.93 10.91 -17.05
N LEU A 34 2.77 10.38 -16.14
CA LEU A 34 2.92 10.92 -14.79
C LEU A 34 3.51 12.33 -14.80
N ARG A 35 4.50 12.58 -15.67
CA ARG A 35 5.10 13.91 -15.88
C ARG A 35 4.08 14.91 -16.42
N ALA A 36 3.30 14.52 -17.42
CA ALA A 36 2.30 15.38 -18.08
C ALA A 36 1.18 15.79 -17.12
N HIS A 37 0.76 14.92 -16.19
CA HIS A 37 -0.23 15.30 -15.18
C HIS A 37 0.27 16.41 -14.23
N GLY A 38 1.57 16.41 -13.93
CA GLY A 38 2.19 17.31 -12.97
C GLY A 38 1.84 16.97 -11.51
N GLY A 39 2.74 17.32 -10.58
CA GLY A 39 2.52 17.12 -9.14
C GLY A 39 2.71 15.68 -8.63
N ILE A 40 3.16 14.75 -9.47
CA ILE A 40 3.61 13.41 -9.07
C ILE A 40 5.14 13.38 -9.17
N ARG A 41 5.80 13.08 -8.05
CA ARG A 41 7.28 12.98 -7.97
C ARG A 41 7.72 11.56 -8.30
N PHE A 42 9.01 11.39 -8.59
CA PHE A 42 9.64 10.09 -8.86
C PHE A 42 9.04 9.33 -10.05
N HIS A 43 8.50 10.05 -11.03
CA HIS A 43 7.85 9.50 -12.22
C HIS A 43 8.68 8.42 -12.92
N ASP A 44 10.00 8.61 -13.07
CA ASP A 44 10.87 7.64 -13.74
C ASP A 44 11.04 6.36 -12.92
N LYS A 45 11.17 6.51 -11.60
CA LYS A 45 11.32 5.38 -10.70
C LYS A 45 10.02 4.57 -10.60
N ILE A 46 8.88 5.26 -10.48
CA ILE A 46 7.55 4.64 -10.50
C ILE A 46 7.35 3.88 -11.80
N ALA A 47 7.70 4.48 -12.94
CA ALA A 47 7.58 3.83 -14.24
C ALA A 47 8.45 2.57 -14.37
N GLU A 48 9.71 2.65 -13.92
CA GLU A 48 10.63 1.51 -13.89
C GLU A 48 10.05 0.36 -13.04
N ASP A 49 9.62 0.67 -11.82
CA ASP A 49 9.11 -0.32 -10.86
C ASP A 49 7.81 -0.96 -11.36
N LEU A 50 6.86 -0.16 -11.86
CA LEU A 50 5.61 -0.67 -12.43
C LEU A 50 5.84 -1.54 -13.66
N SER A 51 6.75 -1.15 -14.54
CA SER A 51 7.04 -1.93 -15.75
C SER A 51 7.60 -3.32 -15.38
N LYS A 52 8.61 -3.35 -14.51
CA LYS A 52 9.19 -4.61 -13.99
C LYS A 52 8.16 -5.46 -13.27
N ASN A 53 7.28 -4.84 -12.48
CA ASN A 53 6.24 -5.57 -11.75
C ASN A 53 5.23 -6.22 -12.69
N LEU A 54 4.80 -5.52 -13.74
CA LEU A 54 3.87 -6.10 -14.69
C LEU A 54 4.52 -7.23 -15.51
N ASP A 55 5.78 -7.09 -15.92
CA ASP A 55 6.52 -8.21 -16.55
C ASP A 55 6.63 -9.41 -15.61
N LYS A 56 6.92 -9.15 -14.32
CA LYS A 56 7.00 -10.19 -13.30
C LYS A 56 5.66 -10.90 -13.07
N LEU A 57 4.56 -10.16 -13.08
CA LEU A 57 3.21 -10.72 -12.90
C LEU A 57 2.73 -11.47 -14.14
N ASN A 58 3.06 -10.99 -15.33
CA ASN A 58 2.77 -11.64 -16.61
C ASN A 58 3.62 -12.89 -16.86
N ALA A 59 4.74 -13.06 -16.16
CA ALA A 59 5.48 -14.31 -16.16
C ALA A 59 4.58 -15.47 -15.69
N ASP A 60 4.85 -16.67 -16.22
CA ASP A 60 4.00 -17.85 -16.04
C ASP A 60 3.54 -18.04 -14.60
N GLN A 61 2.22 -18.17 -14.42
CA GLN A 61 1.53 -18.43 -13.15
C GLN A 61 1.69 -17.37 -12.04
N CYS A 62 2.41 -16.26 -12.27
CA CYS A 62 2.61 -15.24 -11.23
C CYS A 62 1.31 -14.50 -10.91
N TRP A 63 0.52 -14.12 -11.91
CA TRP A 63 -0.83 -13.60 -11.70
C TRP A 63 -1.73 -14.56 -10.93
N SER A 64 -1.84 -15.82 -11.37
CA SER A 64 -2.74 -16.80 -10.74
C SER A 64 -2.33 -17.11 -9.30
N THR A 65 -1.03 -17.22 -9.03
CA THR A 65 -0.48 -17.41 -7.67
C THR A 65 -0.76 -16.21 -6.78
N THR A 66 -0.53 -14.99 -7.30
CA THR A 66 -0.75 -13.74 -6.56
C THR A 66 -2.22 -13.57 -6.22
N LEU A 67 -3.10 -13.70 -7.22
CA LEU A 67 -4.55 -13.60 -7.02
C LEU A 67 -5.07 -14.66 -6.05
N LYS A 68 -4.58 -15.90 -6.12
CA LYS A 68 -4.97 -16.96 -5.17
C LYS A 68 -4.64 -16.57 -3.71
N LYS A 69 -3.44 -16.03 -3.47
CA LYS A 69 -3.02 -15.60 -2.12
C LYS A 69 -3.80 -14.38 -1.64
N VAL A 70 -3.95 -13.37 -2.49
CA VAL A 70 -4.64 -12.12 -2.17
C VAL A 70 -6.14 -12.38 -1.94
N ASN A 71 -6.80 -13.14 -2.82
CA ASN A 71 -8.23 -13.44 -2.69
C ASN A 71 -8.57 -14.33 -1.49
N ALA A 72 -7.61 -15.10 -0.96
CA ALA A 72 -7.84 -15.85 0.28
C ALA A 72 -8.14 -14.92 1.46
N LEU A 73 -7.61 -13.69 1.45
CA LEU A 73 -7.85 -12.67 2.47
C LEU A 73 -9.23 -12.00 2.38
N ALA A 74 -9.98 -12.22 1.29
CA ALA A 74 -11.35 -11.68 1.17
C ALA A 74 -12.35 -12.38 2.12
N SER A 75 -11.97 -13.54 2.66
CA SER A 75 -12.70 -14.24 3.71
C SER A 75 -12.18 -13.84 5.10
N ALA A 76 -12.72 -14.42 6.18
CA ALA A 76 -12.26 -14.11 7.53
C ALA A 76 -10.78 -14.54 7.74
N SER A 77 -9.86 -13.60 7.49
CA SER A 77 -8.41 -13.74 7.67
C SER A 77 -7.96 -13.67 9.13
N LYS A 78 -6.81 -14.25 9.43
CA LYS A 78 -6.07 -14.03 10.69
C LYS A 78 -4.88 -13.11 10.44
N ALA A 79 -4.37 -12.46 11.49
CA ALA A 79 -3.21 -11.56 11.41
C ALA A 79 -2.00 -12.21 10.71
N GLY A 80 -1.70 -13.48 11.02
CA GLY A 80 -0.60 -14.21 10.39
C GLY A 80 -0.77 -14.40 8.88
N GLU A 81 -2.00 -14.63 8.41
CA GLU A 81 -2.28 -14.83 6.97
C GLU A 81 -2.11 -13.52 6.20
N GLU A 82 -2.61 -12.41 6.74
CA GLU A 82 -2.39 -11.08 6.17
C GLU A 82 -0.88 -10.76 6.10
N ARG A 83 -0.13 -11.09 7.15
CA ARG A 83 1.33 -10.85 7.20
C ARG A 83 2.08 -11.69 6.17
N GLU A 84 1.71 -12.95 5.99
CA GLU A 84 2.31 -13.82 4.99
C GLU A 84 2.11 -13.29 3.57
N VAL A 85 0.90 -12.81 3.25
CA VAL A 85 0.61 -12.20 1.95
C VAL A 85 1.34 -10.86 1.80
N ALA A 86 1.42 -10.04 2.84
CA ALA A 86 2.19 -8.78 2.81
C ALA A 86 3.69 -9.03 2.55
N ARG A 87 4.29 -10.03 3.21
CA ARG A 87 5.67 -10.47 2.97
C ARG A 87 5.86 -11.01 1.56
N PHE A 88 4.90 -11.78 1.06
CA PHE A 88 4.92 -12.30 -0.31
C PHE A 88 4.94 -11.16 -1.34
N LEU A 89 4.04 -10.18 -1.21
CA LEU A 89 3.98 -9.02 -2.11
C LEU A 89 5.23 -8.15 -2.02
N GLN A 90 5.76 -7.93 -0.81
CA GLN A 90 7.02 -7.20 -0.61
C GLN A 90 8.20 -7.85 -1.33
N LYS A 91 8.26 -9.19 -1.36
CA LYS A 91 9.32 -9.93 -2.08
C LYS A 91 9.09 -9.96 -3.58
N LEU A 92 7.83 -10.01 -4.01
CA LEU A 92 7.47 -10.13 -5.42
C LEU A 92 7.61 -8.82 -6.19
N LEU A 93 7.16 -7.71 -5.58
CA LEU A 93 6.99 -6.43 -6.26
C LEU A 93 8.19 -5.51 -5.99
N HIS A 94 8.82 -5.06 -7.07
CA HIS A 94 9.84 -4.05 -7.05
C HIS A 94 9.28 -2.71 -6.54
N GLY A 95 10.07 -2.00 -5.73
CA GLY A 95 9.66 -0.75 -5.08
C GLY A 95 8.78 -0.95 -3.83
N PHE A 96 8.42 -2.19 -3.48
CA PHE A 96 7.62 -2.46 -2.28
C PHE A 96 8.51 -2.71 -1.05
N GLY A 97 8.39 -1.81 -0.07
CA GLY A 97 8.84 -2.06 1.30
C GLY A 97 7.70 -2.52 2.21
N PRO A 98 7.96 -2.74 3.52
CA PRO A 98 6.96 -3.22 4.48
C PRO A 98 5.66 -2.41 4.49
N LYS A 99 5.77 -1.08 4.39
CA LYS A 99 4.61 -0.18 4.30
C LYS A 99 3.82 -0.36 2.99
N GLN A 100 4.51 -0.46 1.86
CA GLN A 100 3.86 -0.41 0.55
C GLN A 100 3.04 -1.68 0.26
N SER A 101 3.51 -2.85 0.72
CA SER A 101 2.74 -4.08 0.62
C SER A 101 1.44 -4.04 1.42
N ARG A 102 1.46 -3.39 2.59
CA ARG A 102 0.28 -3.23 3.45
C ARG A 102 -0.66 -2.15 2.94
N ASN A 103 -0.13 -1.04 2.42
CA ASN A 103 -0.90 -0.06 1.67
C ASN A 103 -1.70 -0.70 0.55
N LEU A 104 -1.07 -1.58 -0.25
CA LEU A 104 -1.76 -2.28 -1.34
C LEU A 104 -2.89 -3.15 -0.82
N LEU A 105 -2.64 -4.01 0.17
CA LEU A 105 -3.68 -4.88 0.72
C LEU A 105 -4.82 -4.09 1.38
N GLN A 106 -4.50 -3.03 2.11
CA GLN A 106 -5.50 -2.17 2.73
C GLN A 106 -6.34 -1.41 1.70
N SER A 107 -5.73 -0.93 0.61
CA SER A 107 -6.45 -0.27 -0.49
C SER A 107 -7.42 -1.23 -1.21
N LEU A 108 -7.16 -2.53 -1.15
CA LEU A 108 -8.06 -3.57 -1.65
C LEU A 108 -9.12 -4.00 -0.63
N GLY A 109 -9.11 -3.46 0.59
CA GLY A 109 -10.03 -3.84 1.67
C GLY A 109 -9.72 -5.21 2.29
N LEU A 110 -8.47 -5.69 2.18
CA LEU A 110 -8.08 -7.06 2.53
C LEU A 110 -7.32 -7.18 3.85
N THR A 111 -7.28 -6.12 4.66
CA THR A 111 -6.60 -6.16 5.96
C THR A 111 -7.48 -5.70 7.11
N ARG A 112 -7.39 -6.43 8.22
CA ARG A 112 -7.93 -6.04 9.52
C ARG A 112 -6.83 -5.82 10.55
N TYR A 113 -5.74 -6.58 10.44
CA TYR A 113 -4.68 -6.64 11.43
C TYR A 113 -3.37 -6.04 10.94
N GLU A 114 -3.05 -6.18 9.65
CA GLU A 114 -1.84 -5.59 9.05
C GLU A 114 -2.16 -4.22 8.46
N ILE A 115 -1.55 -3.17 9.02
CA ILE A 115 -1.71 -1.77 8.58
C ILE A 115 -0.39 -1.17 8.09
N PRO A 116 -0.43 -0.18 7.18
CA PRO A 116 0.74 0.62 6.86
C PRO A 116 1.11 1.53 8.04
N ILE A 117 2.34 1.45 8.53
CA ILE A 117 2.89 2.39 9.51
C ILE A 117 3.48 3.55 8.72
N ASP A 118 2.68 4.59 8.50
CA ASP A 118 3.12 5.81 7.83
C ASP A 118 3.52 6.92 8.82
N SER A 119 3.76 8.13 8.33
CA SER A 119 4.18 9.25 9.17
C SER A 119 3.10 9.74 10.14
N ARG A 120 1.81 9.58 9.81
CA ARG A 120 0.69 9.95 10.70
C ARG A 120 0.60 8.96 11.85
N ILE A 121 0.64 7.66 11.55
CA ILE A 121 0.67 6.59 12.56
C ILE A 121 1.91 6.72 13.44
N THR A 122 3.08 6.92 12.83
CA THR A 122 4.35 7.14 13.53
C THR A 122 4.26 8.33 14.50
N LYS A 123 3.75 9.47 14.03
CA LYS A 123 3.60 10.67 14.85
C LYS A 123 2.65 10.41 16.03
N TRP A 124 1.47 9.86 15.74
CA TRP A 124 0.47 9.59 16.77
C TRP A 124 0.99 8.63 17.84
N LEU A 125 1.64 7.52 17.46
CA LEU A 125 2.19 6.56 18.41
C LEU A 125 3.32 7.15 19.27
N ASN A 126 4.20 7.95 18.67
CA ASN A 126 5.24 8.65 19.44
C ASN A 126 4.64 9.63 20.45
N ASP A 127 3.65 10.42 20.04
CA ASP A 127 2.96 11.40 20.90
C ASP A 127 2.12 10.70 22.00
N PHE A 128 1.54 9.53 21.68
CA PHE A 128 0.81 8.67 22.62
C PHE A 128 1.72 8.04 23.69
N GLY A 129 3.04 8.06 23.51
CA GLY A 129 3.99 7.43 24.42
C GLY A 129 4.14 5.93 24.17
N PHE A 130 4.07 5.49 22.91
CA PHE A 130 4.33 4.10 22.54
C PHE A 130 5.74 3.68 23.02
N PRO A 131 5.94 2.45 23.53
CA PRO A 131 7.15 2.09 24.27
C PRO A 131 8.46 2.15 23.48
N VAL A 132 8.39 2.29 22.15
CA VAL A 132 9.55 2.45 21.27
C VAL A 132 9.34 3.66 20.37
N THR A 133 10.38 4.47 20.22
CA THR A 133 10.36 5.63 19.32
C THR A 133 10.43 5.17 17.88
N LEU A 134 9.43 5.55 17.10
CA LEU A 134 9.28 5.17 15.71
C LEU A 134 9.92 6.22 14.79
N THR A 135 10.72 5.74 13.83
CA THR A 135 11.33 6.56 12.78
C THR A 135 11.17 5.89 11.42
N ALA A 136 11.09 6.70 10.36
CA ALA A 136 10.96 6.17 8.99
C ALA A 136 12.14 5.25 8.60
N THR A 137 13.35 5.56 9.08
CA THR A 137 14.55 4.75 8.80
C THR A 137 14.47 3.38 9.48
N ALA A 138 14.05 3.31 10.75
CA ALA A 138 13.92 2.04 11.45
C ALA A 138 12.82 1.17 10.83
N LEU A 139 11.69 1.78 10.44
CA LEU A 139 10.56 1.11 9.79
C LEU A 139 10.87 0.60 8.36
N ALA A 140 12.03 0.93 7.80
CA ALA A 140 12.48 0.30 6.54
C ALA A 140 12.94 -1.15 6.76
N ASP A 141 13.40 -1.50 7.98
CA ASP A 141 13.72 -2.88 8.33
C ASP A 141 12.46 -3.71 8.57
N THR A 142 12.39 -4.88 7.96
CA THR A 142 11.18 -5.72 8.02
C THR A 142 10.96 -6.32 9.40
N GLY A 143 12.03 -6.73 10.09
CA GLY A 143 11.91 -7.32 11.43
C GLY A 143 11.44 -6.28 12.44
N TYR A 144 12.02 -5.08 12.41
CA TYR A 144 11.60 -3.97 13.26
C TYR A 144 10.16 -3.53 12.95
N TYR A 145 9.80 -3.41 11.67
CA TYR A 145 8.45 -3.06 11.26
C TYR A 145 7.41 -4.04 11.81
N GLU A 146 7.69 -5.34 11.72
CA GLU A 146 6.78 -6.38 12.21
C GLU A 146 6.72 -6.44 13.74
N PHE A 147 7.84 -6.21 14.42
CA PHE A 147 7.87 -6.06 15.88
C PHE A 147 6.99 -4.90 16.35
N VAL A 148 7.05 -3.74 15.66
CA VAL A 148 6.19 -2.60 15.97
C VAL A 148 4.72 -2.94 15.70
N LEU A 149 4.42 -3.61 14.58
CA LEU A 149 3.07 -4.07 14.28
C LEU A 149 2.52 -5.03 15.34
N ASP A 150 3.34 -5.93 15.88
CA ASP A 150 2.92 -6.82 16.96
C ASP A 150 2.52 -6.02 18.21
N GLY A 151 3.27 -4.97 18.55
CA GLY A 151 2.90 -4.05 19.63
C GLY A 151 1.60 -3.29 19.36
N ILE A 152 1.38 -2.82 18.13
CA ILE A 152 0.12 -2.17 17.73
C ILE A 152 -1.05 -3.16 17.82
N GLN A 153 -0.88 -4.38 17.32
CA GLN A 153 -1.91 -5.43 17.40
C GLN A 153 -2.25 -5.77 18.84
N ALA A 154 -1.25 -5.87 19.73
CA ALA A 154 -1.47 -6.11 21.14
C ALA A 154 -2.23 -4.96 21.82
N LEU A 155 -1.88 -3.70 21.51
CA LEU A 155 -2.59 -2.52 22.00
C LEU A 155 -4.06 -2.52 21.56
N CYS A 156 -4.30 -2.83 20.29
CA CYS A 156 -5.64 -2.90 19.70
C CYS A 156 -6.47 -4.03 20.32
N ALA A 157 -5.87 -5.22 20.50
CA ALA A 157 -6.53 -6.36 21.14
C ALA A 157 -6.91 -6.08 22.60
N ALA A 158 -6.04 -5.39 23.35
CA ALA A 158 -6.34 -4.96 24.72
C ALA A 158 -7.49 -3.93 24.79
N SER A 159 -7.81 -3.28 23.67
CA SER A 159 -8.85 -2.24 23.55
C SER A 159 -10.09 -2.72 22.80
N ASP A 160 -10.17 -4.00 22.43
CA ASP A 160 -11.25 -4.59 21.60
C ASP A 160 -11.49 -3.84 20.27
N VAL A 161 -10.41 -3.42 19.62
CA VAL A 161 -10.43 -2.69 18.34
C VAL A 161 -9.56 -3.43 17.32
N PHE A 162 -9.92 -3.39 16.03
CA PHE A 162 -9.04 -3.88 14.97
C PHE A 162 -8.00 -2.82 14.58
N PRO A 163 -6.75 -3.21 14.28
CA PRO A 163 -5.72 -2.28 13.79
C PRO A 163 -6.15 -1.39 12.62
N CYS A 164 -6.91 -1.91 11.66
CA CYS A 164 -7.42 -1.08 10.55
C CYS A 164 -8.38 0.03 11.00
N VAL A 165 -9.12 -0.17 12.10
CA VAL A 165 -10.00 0.85 12.68
C VAL A 165 -9.18 1.89 13.43
N LEU A 166 -8.13 1.48 14.15
CA LEU A 166 -7.18 2.42 14.76
C LEU A 166 -6.50 3.29 13.69
N ASP A 167 -6.02 2.68 12.60
CA ASP A 167 -5.40 3.39 11.48
C ASP A 167 -6.35 4.44 10.89
N ALA A 168 -7.59 4.04 10.60
CA ALA A 168 -8.62 4.96 10.11
C ALA A 168 -8.93 6.09 11.10
N ALA A 169 -9.03 5.79 12.40
CA ALA A 169 -9.30 6.79 13.43
C ALA A 169 -8.14 7.80 13.57
N ILE A 170 -6.90 7.32 13.55
CA ILE A 170 -5.72 8.20 13.55
C ILE A 170 -5.73 9.06 12.30
N PHE A 171 -5.96 8.49 11.12
CA PHE A 171 -5.99 9.23 9.86
C PHE A 171 -7.04 10.35 9.89
N ALA A 172 -8.27 10.03 10.33
CA ALA A 172 -9.36 10.99 10.48
C ALA A 172 -9.00 12.12 11.48
N SER A 173 -8.30 11.80 12.58
CA SER A 173 -7.89 12.80 13.58
C SER A 173 -6.94 13.88 13.03
N PHE A 174 -6.17 13.57 11.98
CA PHE A 174 -5.28 14.52 11.32
C PHE A 174 -5.98 15.37 10.26
N ASP A 175 -7.11 14.90 9.73
CA ASP A 175 -7.84 15.60 8.67
C ASP A 175 -8.88 16.60 9.23
N GLY A 176 -9.31 16.43 10.49
CA GLY A 176 -10.30 17.31 11.11
C GLY A 176 -11.59 17.41 10.29
N ASP A 177 -12.11 18.64 10.09
CA ASP A 177 -13.33 18.91 9.31
C ASP A 177 -13.09 18.94 7.79
N ALA A 178 -11.92 18.51 7.29
CA ALA A 178 -11.58 18.61 5.88
C ALA A 178 -12.32 17.60 4.98
N TRP A 179 -13.03 16.62 5.54
CA TRP A 179 -13.78 15.62 4.77
C TRP A 179 -15.05 16.23 4.18
N THR A 180 -15.14 16.25 2.85
CA THR A 180 -16.29 16.72 2.08
C THR A 180 -16.76 15.61 1.16
N GLN A 181 -18.04 15.60 0.75
CA GLN A 181 -18.52 14.63 -0.24
C GLN A 181 -17.71 14.68 -1.55
N GLU A 182 -17.16 15.84 -1.88
CA GLU A 182 -16.37 16.06 -3.10
C GLU A 182 -14.97 15.47 -3.02
N ASN A 183 -14.38 15.30 -1.83
CA ASN A 183 -13.03 14.75 -1.66
C ASN A 183 -12.99 13.32 -1.10
N ALA A 184 -14.12 12.77 -0.66
CA ALA A 184 -14.28 11.33 -0.46
C ALA A 184 -14.06 10.61 -1.81
N ILE A 185 -13.13 9.65 -1.83
CA ILE A 185 -12.93 8.76 -2.97
C ILE A 185 -13.58 7.44 -2.58
N TYR A 186 -14.66 7.06 -3.26
CA TYR A 186 -15.28 5.75 -3.17
C TYR A 186 -14.68 4.83 -4.24
#